data_AF-A0A9Q1G1Q7-F1
#
_entry.id   AF-A0A9Q1G1Q7-F1
#
_cell.length_a   1.000
_cell.length_b   1.000
_cell.length_c   1.000
_cell.angle_alpha   90.00
_cell.angle_beta   90.00
_cell.angle_gamma   90.00
#
_symmetry.space_group_name_H-M   'P 1'
#
loop_
_entity.id
_entity.type
_entity.pdbx_description
1 polymer ?
#
loop_
_entity_poly.entity_id
_entity_poly.type
_entity_poly.pdbx_seq_one_letter_code
_entity_poly.pdbx_strand_id
1 'polypeptide(L)' 'MEDKEADVQYNRWNEDNINLNVAVSQSRMMRVYDRLCTGNIGIAMKVAGAVAVLIVIYVIGYVTGYYVHKC' A
#
# COMPACT_ATOMS: atom_id res chain seq x y z
N MET A 1 52.27 -21.72 -38.61
CA MET A 1 51.57 -20.42 -38.52
C MET A 1 50.62 -20.57 -37.34
N GLU A 2 50.91 -19.90 -36.22
CA GLU A 2 50.06 -19.91 -35.02
C GLU A 2 49.03 -18.79 -35.15
N ASP A 3 47.75 -19.18 -35.20
CA ASP A 3 46.64 -18.25 -35.21
C ASP A 3 46.39 -17.79 -33.77
N LYS A 4 46.66 -16.52 -33.50
CA LYS A 4 46.34 -15.89 -32.21
C LYS A 4 44.84 -15.64 -32.18
N GLU A 5 44.10 -16.61 -31.65
CA GLU A 5 42.68 -16.47 -31.37
C GLU A 5 42.52 -15.33 -30.35
N ALA A 6 42.14 -14.15 -30.84
CA ALA A 6 41.65 -13.08 -30.00
C ALA A 6 40.34 -13.55 -29.37
N ASP A 7 40.41 -14.08 -28.15
CA ASP A 7 39.25 -14.46 -27.35
C ASP A 7 38.51 -13.20 -26.92
N VAL A 8 37.66 -12.70 -27.82
CA VAL A 8 36.69 -11.65 -27.51
C VAL A 8 35.58 -12.32 -26.73
N GLN A 9 35.71 -12.35 -25.40
CA GLN A 9 34.62 -12.73 -24.52
C GLN A 9 33.51 -11.69 -24.62
N TYR A 10 32.50 -12.00 -25.43
CA TYR A 10 31.21 -11.38 -25.28
C TYR A 10 30.67 -11.80 -23.92
N ASN A 11 30.42 -10.84 -23.03
CA ASN A 11 29.65 -11.07 -21.82
C ASN A 11 28.28 -11.60 -22.24
N ARG A 12 28.16 -12.93 -22.32
CA ARG A 12 26.90 -13.60 -22.62
C ARG A 12 25.96 -13.22 -21.50
N TRP A 13 24.81 -12.69 -21.87
CA TRP A 13 23.72 -12.41 -20.94
C TRP A 13 23.45 -13.67 -20.12
N ASN A 14 23.84 -13.63 -18.85
CA ASN A 14 23.78 -14.77 -17.95
C ASN A 14 22.64 -14.52 -16.97
N GLU A 15 21.63 -15.38 -17.05
CA GLU A 15 20.37 -15.20 -16.31
C GLU A 15 20.59 -15.26 -14.79
N ASP A 16 21.66 -15.93 -14.35
CA ASP A 16 22.01 -16.08 -12.95
C ASP A 16 22.55 -14.78 -12.29
N ASN A 17 23.03 -13.82 -13.09
CA ASN A 17 23.51 -12.52 -12.58
C ASN A 17 22.46 -11.39 -12.70
N ILE A 18 21.25 -11.71 -13.17
CA ILE A 18 20.13 -10.77 -13.21
C ILE A 18 19.35 -10.93 -11.92
N ASN A 19 20.00 -10.71 -10.78
CA ASN A 19 19.28 -10.48 -9.54
C ASN A 19 18.73 -9.05 -9.59
N LEU A 20 17.64 -8.86 -10.34
CA LEU A 20 16.80 -7.68 -10.20
C LEU A 20 16.18 -7.75 -8.81
N ASN A 21 16.90 -7.20 -7.83
CA ASN A 21 16.42 -6.91 -6.48
C ASN A 21 15.30 -5.82 -6.47
N VAL A 22 14.53 -5.71 -7.55
CA VAL A 22 13.30 -4.91 -7.66
C VAL A 22 12.14 -5.60 -6.92
N ALA A 23 12.27 -6.88 -6.58
CA ALA A 23 11.24 -7.60 -5.83
C ALA A 23 11.25 -7.33 -4.31
N VAL A 24 12.35 -6.88 -3.71
CA VAL A 24 12.44 -6.82 -2.22
C VAL A 24 11.80 -5.56 -1.63
N SER A 25 11.76 -4.45 -2.38
CA SER A 25 11.15 -3.21 -1.89
C SER A 25 9.66 -3.07 -2.25
N GLN A 26 9.21 -3.71 -3.34
CA GLN A 26 7.81 -3.65 -3.77
C GLN A 26 6.93 -4.74 -3.13
N SER A 27 7.50 -5.88 -2.71
CA SER A 27 6.69 -7.06 -2.32
C SER A 27 6.19 -7.09 -0.88
N ARG A 28 6.82 -6.35 0.05
CA ARG A 28 6.39 -6.34 1.48
C ARG A 28 5.39 -5.22 1.78
N MET A 29 5.70 -3.98 1.42
CA MET A 29 4.80 -2.85 1.65
C MET A 29 3.48 -3.03 0.91
N MET A 30 3.50 -3.42 -0.37
CA MET A 30 2.28 -3.63 -1.16
C MET A 30 1.42 -4.76 -0.60
N ARG A 31 2.05 -5.86 -0.14
CA ARG A 31 1.34 -7.00 0.46
C ARG A 31 0.76 -6.65 1.83
N VAL A 32 1.43 -5.81 2.62
CA VAL A 32 0.91 -5.29 3.90
C VAL A 32 -0.25 -4.33 3.64
N TYR A 33 -0.10 -3.43 2.67
CA TYR A 33 -1.14 -2.47 2.30
C TYR A 33 -2.40 -3.17 1.78
N ASP A 34 -2.24 -4.15 0.89
CA ASP A 34 -3.36 -4.93 0.37
C ASP A 34 -4.06 -5.75 1.47
N ARG A 35 -3.30 -6.27 2.44
CA ARG A 35 -3.89 -7.02 3.56
C ARG A 35 -4.61 -6.12 4.58
N LEU A 36 -4.12 -4.90 4.77
CA LEU A 36 -4.73 -3.89 5.64
C LEU A 36 -5.95 -3.22 5.00
N CYS A 37 -5.93 -2.97 3.70
CA CYS A 37 -6.97 -2.23 2.99
C CYS A 37 -8.02 -3.13 2.31
N THR A 38 -7.67 -4.33 1.88
CA THR A 38 -8.54 -5.24 1.11
C THR A 38 -9.12 -6.36 1.97
N GLY A 39 -8.60 -6.59 3.19
CA GLY A 39 -9.08 -7.59 4.15
C GLY A 39 -10.09 -7.07 5.19
N ASN A 40 -10.37 -7.88 6.23
CA ASN A 40 -11.27 -7.53 7.35
C ASN A 40 -10.92 -6.19 8.03
N ILE A 41 -9.66 -5.77 7.98
CA ILE A 41 -9.18 -4.51 8.56
C ILE A 41 -9.71 -3.31 7.75
N GLY A 42 -9.79 -3.42 6.42
CA GLY A 42 -10.38 -2.38 5.57
C GLY A 42 -11.88 -2.23 5.81
N ILE A 43 -12.59 -3.34 6.04
CA ILE A 43 -14.00 -3.34 6.43
C ILE A 43 -14.16 -2.68 7.81
N ALA A 44 -13.36 -3.09 8.79
CA ALA A 44 -13.39 -2.50 10.13
C ALA A 44 -13.13 -0.98 10.09
N MET A 45 -12.17 -0.53 9.26
CA MET A 45 -11.86 0.89 9.08
C MET A 45 -13.03 1.66 8.44
N LYS A 46 -13.70 1.08 7.44
CA LYS A 46 -14.91 1.68 6.85
C LYS A 46 -16.04 1.80 7.87
N VAL A 47 -16.29 0.76 8.67
CA VAL A 47 -17.32 0.80 9.72
C VAL A 47 -16.98 1.85 10.77
N ALA A 48 -15.73 1.87 11.25
CA ALA A 48 -15.27 2.87 12.22
C ALA A 48 -15.44 4.29 11.69
N GLY A 49 -15.10 4.53 10.42
CA GLY A 49 -15.31 5.83 9.77
C GLY A 49 -16.79 6.21 9.70
N ALA A 50 -17.66 5.28 9.30
CA ALA A 50 -19.10 5.53 9.25
C ALA A 50 -19.68 5.86 10.64
N VAL A 51 -19.27 5.11 11.68
CA VAL A 51 -19.67 5.36 13.07
C VAL A 51 -19.21 6.74 13.53
N ALA A 52 -17.96 7.13 13.23
CA ALA A 52 -17.44 8.44 13.58
C ALA A 52 -18.27 9.59 12.96
N VAL A 53 -18.64 9.46 11.68
CA VAL A 53 -19.51 10.45 11.00
C VAL A 53 -20.88 10.56 11.68
N LEU A 54 -21.49 9.43 12.04
CA LEU A 54 -22.78 9.42 12.75
C LEU A 54 -22.69 10.12 14.11
N ILE A 55 -21.61 9.89 14.86
CA ILE A 55 -21.37 10.56 16.15
C ILE A 55 -21.25 12.07 15.95
N VAL A 56 -20.49 12.52 14.94
CA VAL A 56 -20.34 13.95 14.65
C VAL A 56 -21.69 14.59 14.32
N ILE A 57 -22.50 13.97 13.46
CA ILE A 57 -23.84 14.47 13.11
C ILE A 57 -24.73 14.54 14.35
N TYR A 58 -24.71 13.51 15.20
CA TYR A 58 -25.46 13.47 16.45
C TYR A 58 -25.08 14.63 17.38
N VAL A 59 -23.78 14.86 17.58
CA VAL A 59 -23.29 15.95 18.43
C VAL A 59 -23.72 17.30 17.88
N ILE A 60 -23.58 17.54 16.58
CA ILE A 60 -24.02 18.79 15.94
C ILE A 60 -25.53 19.01 16.15
N GLY A 61 -26.34 17.97 15.91
CA GLY A 61 -27.78 18.03 16.11
C GLY A 61 -28.16 18.30 17.57
N TYR A 62 -27.51 17.61 18.51
CA TYR A 62 -27.73 17.80 19.95
C TYR A 62 -27.42 19.23 20.39
N VAL A 63 -26.26 19.74 19.99
CA VAL A 63 -25.82 21.10 20.31
C VAL A 63 -26.79 22.12 19.70
N THR A 64 -27.13 21.96 18.42
CA THR A 64 -28.05 22.87 17.71
C THR A 64 -29.44 22.87 18.36
N GLY A 65 -29.99 21.68 18.63
CA GLY A 65 -31.29 21.55 19.30
C GLY A 65 -31.29 22.15 20.70
N TYR A 66 -30.22 21.94 21.47
CA TYR A 66 -30.05 22.54 22.78
C TYR A 66 -30.06 24.07 22.71
N TYR A 67 -29.33 24.67 21.78
CA TYR A 67 -29.31 26.14 21.63
C TYR A 67 -30.65 26.70 21.12
N VAL A 68 -31.34 25.99 20.23
CA VAL A 68 -32.66 26.41 19.73
C VAL A 68 -33.74 26.31 20.82
N HIS A 69 -33.75 25.24 21.63
CA HIS A 69 -34.71 25.08 22.74
C HIS A 69 -34.38 25.91 23.98
N LYS A 70 -33.13 26.38 24.14
CA LYS A 70 -32.77 27.31 25.21
C LYS A 70 -33.11 28.77 24.91
N CYS A 71 -33.48 29.10 23.67
CA CYS A 71 -34.03 30.41 23.31
C CYS A 71 -35.52 30.51 23.63
#